data_AF-A0A2H0CCW6-F1
#
_entry.id   AF-A0A2H0CCW6-F1
#
_cell.length_a   1.000
_cell.length_b   1.000
_cell.length_c   1.000
_cell.angle_alpha   90.00
_cell.angle_beta   90.00
_cell.angle_gamma   90.00
#
_symmetry.space_group_name_H-M   'P 1'
#
loop_
_entity.id
_entity.type
_entity.pdbx_description
1 polymer ?
#
loop_
_entity_poly.entity_id
_entity_poly.type
_entity_poly.pdbx_seq_one_letter_code
_entity_poly.pdbx_strand_id
1 'polypeptide(L)'
;MSKIIASCAIRGAREIYRQAEEFLEKSIREKGESCEVKFPDTAFYFPMAYALLGEEVKKLSDAKKVLLYAKTLLHEDPSEKIWLPY
;
A
#
# COMPACT_ATOMS: atom_id res chain seq x y z
N MET A 1 15.38 5.35 -17.74
CA MET A 1 14.29 4.35 -17.60
C MET A 1 13.48 4.35 -18.90
N SER A 2 12.96 3.21 -19.37
CA SER A 2 12.10 3.17 -20.57
C SER A 2 10.64 3.46 -20.20
N LYS A 3 9.90 4.17 -21.06
CA LYS A 3 8.45 4.44 -20.90
C LYS A 3 7.66 3.17 -20.65
N ILE A 4 7.97 2.11 -21.39
CA ILE A 4 7.30 0.81 -21.26
C ILE A 4 7.47 0.26 -19.84
N ILE A 5 8.69 0.36 -19.30
CA ILE A 5 9.01 -0.14 -17.96
C ILE A 5 8.30 0.69 -16.89
N ALA A 6 8.32 2.03 -17.01
CA ALA A 6 7.63 2.92 -16.08
C ALA A 6 6.11 2.68 -16.08
N SER A 7 5.49 2.58 -17.27
CA SER A 7 4.06 2.25 -17.40
C SER A 7 3.71 0.89 -16.81
N CYS A 8 4.57 -0.13 -16.96
CA CYS A 8 4.36 -1.43 -16.31
C CYS A 8 4.43 -1.32 -14.78
N ALA A 9 5.41 -0.59 -14.24
CA ALA A 9 5.56 -0.40 -12.80
C ALA A 9 4.37 0.36 -12.19
N ILE A 10 3.91 1.43 -12.83
CA ILE A 10 2.75 2.23 -12.40
C ILE A 10 1.48 1.36 -12.36
N ARG A 11 1.19 0.61 -13.43
CA ARG A 11 0.05 -0.30 -13.47
C ARG A 11 0.14 -1.38 -12.37
N GLY A 12 1.31 -1.97 -12.19
CA GLY A 12 1.54 -2.96 -11.14
C GLY A 12 1.34 -2.40 -9.73
N ALA A 13 1.83 -1.19 -9.45
CA ALA A 13 1.65 -0.53 -8.17
C ALA A 13 0.17 -0.27 -7.86
N ARG A 14 -0.59 0.21 -8.85
CA ARG A 14 -2.04 0.43 -8.71
C ARG A 14 -2.80 -0.87 -8.45
N GLU A 15 -2.42 -1.94 -9.13
CA GLU A 15 -3.04 -3.26 -8.95
C GLU A 15 -2.75 -3.86 -7.56
N ILE A 16 -1.51 -3.79 -7.09
CA ILE A 16 -1.14 -4.25 -5.74
C ILE A 16 -1.87 -3.43 -4.67
N TYR A 17 -1.96 -2.11 -4.85
CA TYR A 17 -2.71 -1.23 -3.94
C TYR A 17 -4.19 -1.66 -3.85
N ARG A 18 -4.84 -1.87 -5.01
CA ARG A 18 -6.24 -2.29 -5.08
C ARG A 18 -6.47 -3.61 -4.34
N GLN A 19 -5.61 -4.61 -4.57
CA GLN A 19 -5.72 -5.90 -3.88
C GLN A 19 -5.56 -5.75 -2.37
N ALA A 20 -4.59 -4.94 -1.91
CA ALA A 20 -4.37 -4.70 -0.50
C ALA A 20 -5.57 -3.99 0.16
N GLU A 21 -6.16 -3.00 -0.52
CA GLU A 21 -7.38 -2.29 -0.07
C GLU A 21 -8.55 -3.28 0.07
N GLU A 22 -8.80 -4.12 -0.94
CA GLU A 22 -9.86 -5.13 -0.92
C GLU A 22 -9.69 -6.15 0.22
N PHE A 23 -8.48 -6.64 0.44
CA PHE A 23 -8.19 -7.58 1.53
C PHE A 23 -8.38 -6.94 2.91
N LEU A 24 -7.95 -5.67 3.07
CA LEU A 24 -8.13 -4.96 4.32
C LEU A 24 -9.61 -4.71 4.62
N GLU A 25 -10.38 -4.22 3.63
CA GLU A 25 -11.81 -3.99 3.78
C GLU A 25 -12.58 -5.27 4.10
N LYS A 26 -12.26 -6.37 3.41
CA LYS A 26 -12.82 -7.69 3.72
C LYS A 26 -12.50 -8.09 5.17
N SER A 27 -11.25 -7.97 5.58
CA SER A 27 -10.82 -8.35 6.93
C SER A 27 -11.50 -7.50 8.01
N ILE A 28 -11.68 -6.21 7.76
CA ILE A 28 -12.38 -5.29 8.68
C ILE A 28 -13.87 -5.64 8.78
N ARG A 29 -14.52 -5.97 7.66
CA ARG A 29 -15.93 -6.42 7.69
C ARG A 29 -16.11 -7.70 8.49
N GLU A 30 -15.17 -8.63 8.38
CA GLU A 30 -15.27 -9.94 9.04
C GLU A 30 -14.87 -9.90 10.54
N LYS A 31 -13.86 -9.11 10.90
CA LYS A 31 -13.24 -9.14 12.24
C LYS A 31 -13.40 -7.84 13.04
N GLY A 32 -13.85 -6.76 12.42
CA GLY A 32 -13.94 -5.44 13.01
C GLY A 32 -12.62 -4.65 13.02
N GLU A 33 -12.72 -3.33 13.15
CA GLU A 33 -11.58 -2.41 13.06
C GLU A 33 -10.57 -2.50 14.23
N SER A 34 -11.02 -3.04 15.37
CA SER A 34 -10.22 -3.21 16.59
C SER A 34 -9.49 -4.55 16.66
N CYS A 35 -9.64 -5.42 15.66
CA CYS A 35 -8.96 -6.71 15.62
C CYS A 35 -7.43 -6.52 15.65
N GLU A 36 -6.77 -7.16 16.61
CA GLU A 36 -5.32 -7.13 16.78
C GLU A 36 -4.62 -7.78 15.58
N VAL A 37 -3.57 -7.14 15.09
CA VAL A 37 -2.72 -7.60 14.00
C VAL A 37 -1.31 -7.75 14.53
N LYS A 38 -0.75 -8.96 14.41
CA LYS A 38 0.63 -9.26 14.80
C LYS A 38 1.22 -10.34 13.93
N PHE A 39 2.51 -10.22 13.66
CA PHE A 39 3.31 -11.32 13.16
C PHE A 39 3.90 -12.09 14.36
N PRO A 40 4.07 -13.41 14.24
CA PRO A 40 4.79 -14.18 15.25
C PRO A 40 6.25 -13.71 15.35
N ASP A 41 6.81 -13.77 16.56
CA ASP A 41 8.24 -13.58 16.83
C ASP A 41 8.84 -12.24 16.33
N THR A 42 8.07 -11.16 16.33
CA THR A 42 8.57 -9.81 16.03
C THR A 42 8.03 -8.74 16.96
N ALA A 43 8.89 -7.79 17.30
CA ALA A 43 8.54 -6.57 18.02
C ALA A 43 8.35 -5.35 17.08
N PHE A 44 8.39 -5.57 15.76
CA PHE A 44 8.43 -4.49 14.75
C PHE A 44 7.11 -4.30 13.99
N TYR A 45 5.98 -4.71 14.58
CA TYR A 45 4.64 -4.54 13.98
C TYR A 45 4.61 -5.05 12.53
N PHE A 46 4.28 -4.17 11.57
CA PHE A 46 4.55 -4.35 10.15
C PHE A 46 5.91 -3.75 9.80
N PRO A 47 6.96 -4.56 9.58
CA PRO A 47 8.32 -4.06 9.52
C PRO A 47 8.54 -2.97 8.46
N MET A 48 7.93 -3.11 7.27
CA MET A 48 8.06 -2.12 6.20
C MET A 48 7.31 -0.83 6.49
N ALA A 49 6.12 -0.90 7.09
CA ALA A 49 5.37 0.29 7.47
C ALA A 49 6.07 1.04 8.60
N TYR A 50 6.59 0.32 9.59
CA TYR A 50 7.33 0.89 10.70
C TYR A 50 8.66 1.50 10.24
N ALA A 51 9.42 0.82 9.37
CA ALA A 51 10.69 1.32 8.87
C ALA A 51 10.56 2.56 7.98
N LEU A 52 9.53 2.61 7.12
CA LEU A 52 9.37 3.69 6.15
C LEU A 52 8.59 4.88 6.70
N LEU A 53 7.59 4.64 7.55
CA LEU A 53 6.62 5.65 8.00
C LEU A 53 6.63 5.87 9.52
N GLY A 54 7.29 5.00 10.29
CA GLY A 54 7.20 5.01 11.76
C GLY A 54 5.83 4.55 12.29
N GLU A 55 4.97 3.99 11.43
CA GLU A 55 3.61 3.61 11.79
C GLU A 55 3.58 2.25 12.51
N GLU A 56 3.09 2.25 13.75
CA GLU A 56 2.92 1.06 14.57
C GLU A 56 1.58 0.37 14.28
N VAL A 57 1.57 -0.57 13.33
CA VAL A 57 0.34 -1.30 12.98
C VAL A 57 0.03 -2.37 14.03
N LYS A 58 -0.87 -2.04 14.98
CA LYS A 58 -1.30 -2.96 16.05
C LYS A 58 -2.68 -3.57 15.82
N LYS A 59 -3.53 -2.89 15.06
CA LYS A 59 -4.90 -3.32 14.72
C LYS A 59 -5.22 -3.03 13.27
N LEU A 60 -6.28 -3.65 12.74
CA LEU A 60 -6.68 -3.49 11.34
C LEU A 60 -6.93 -2.02 10.94
N SER A 61 -7.46 -1.19 11.84
CA SER A 61 -7.65 0.24 11.57
C SER A 61 -6.35 1.02 11.36
N ASP A 62 -5.22 0.61 11.95
CA ASP A 62 -3.94 1.29 11.73
C ASP A 62 -3.37 1.01 10.34
N ALA A 63 -3.64 -0.17 9.78
CA ALA A 63 -3.26 -0.50 8.41
C ALA A 63 -3.93 0.43 7.37
N LYS A 64 -5.10 1.02 7.67
CA LYS A 64 -5.74 2.02 6.81
C LYS A 64 -4.86 3.28 6.64
N LYS A 65 -4.13 3.70 7.67
CA LYS A 65 -3.25 4.88 7.60
C LYS A 65 -2.11 4.65 6.61
N VAL A 66 -1.52 3.45 6.66
CA VAL A 66 -0.45 3.01 5.75
C VAL A 66 -0.95 2.98 4.31
N LEU A 67 -2.13 2.41 4.06
CA LEU A 67 -2.73 2.43 2.72
C LEU A 67 -3.04 3.85 2.26
N LEU A 68 -3.61 4.70 3.12
CA LEU A 68 -3.91 6.08 2.74
C LEU A 68 -2.65 6.83 2.29
N TYR A 69 -1.52 6.63 2.98
CA TYR A 69 -0.23 7.17 2.53
C TYR A 69 0.21 6.55 1.19
N ALA A 70 0.17 5.23 1.04
CA ALA A 70 0.52 4.55 -0.20
C ALA A 70 -0.30 5.05 -1.41
N LYS A 71 -1.58 5.39 -1.20
CA LYS A 71 -2.45 5.96 -2.23
C LYS A 71 -1.90 7.27 -2.80
N THR A 72 -1.26 8.09 -1.97
CA THR A 72 -0.67 9.37 -2.41
C THR A 72 0.56 9.18 -3.31
N LEU A 73 1.16 8.00 -3.31
CA LEU A 73 2.34 7.66 -4.13
C LEU A 73 1.97 7.08 -5.50
N LEU A 74 0.69 6.78 -5.74
CA LEU A 74 0.24 6.21 -7.00
C LEU A 74 0.22 7.28 -8.09
N HIS A 75 1.04 7.07 -9.12
CA HIS A 75 1.11 7.94 -10.27
C HIS A 75 0.06 7.58 -11.33
N GLU A 76 -0.33 8.56 -12.15
CA GLU A 76 -1.13 8.33 -13.34
C GLU A 76 -0.28 7.70 -14.46
N ASP A 77 -0.95 7.10 -15.44
CA ASP A 77 -0.24 6.50 -16.58
C ASP A 77 0.49 7.58 -17.41
N PRO A 78 1.73 7.32 -17.86
CA PRO A 78 2.47 8.29 -18.66
C PRO A 78 1.75 8.65 -19.97
N SER A 79 1.69 9.95 -20.28
CA SER A 79 1.08 10.47 -21.52
C SER A 79 1.67 9.79 -22.78
N GLU A 80 0.83 9.50 -23.77
CA GLU A 80 1.28 8.90 -25.03
C GLU A 80 2.22 9.81 -25.83
N LYS A 81 1.91 11.11 -25.87
CA LYS A 81 2.53 12.07 -26.79
C LYS A 81 3.67 12.88 -26.18
N ILE A 82 3.75 12.97 -24.85
CA ILE A 82 4.73 13.82 -24.17
C ILE A 82 5.67 12.93 -23.38
N TRP A 83 6.97 13.06 -23.63
CA TRP A 83 8.00 12.41 -22.85
C TRP A 83 8.30 13.29 -21.63
N LEU A 84 7.82 12.87 -20.46
CA LEU A 84 8.20 13.43 -19.17
C LEU A 84 9.18 12.47 -18.49
N PRO A 85 10.10 12.95 -17.64
CA PRO A 85 10.82 12.09 -16.72
C PRO A 85 9.80 11.45 -15.78
N TYR A 86 9.63 10.14 -15.89
CA TYR A 86 8.77 9.30 -15.05
C TYR A 86 9.58 8.63 -13.93
#